data_AF-A0A3N5LF30-F1
#
_entry.id   AF-A0A3N5LF30-F1
#
_cell.length_a   1.000
_cell.length_b   1.000
_cell.length_c   1.000
_cell.angle_alpha   90.00
_cell.angle_beta   90.00
_cell.angle_gamma   90.00
#
_symmetry.space_group_name_H-M   'P 1'
#
loop_
_entity.id
_entity.type
_entity.pdbx_description
1 polymer ?
#
loop_
_entity_poly.entity_id
_entity_poly.type
_entity_poly.pdbx_seq_one_letter_code
_entity_poly.pdbx_strand_id
1 'polypeptide(L)'
;MNKYISLILFTLIVLFFAGVLPGSNVVIQQVQLDGNNINASFINTGIFDQDLRTSNTPGFEWPKGSGKYAVFTAGLSCGAYIQNNLREFMCSYKGELAPGYIIDSAGTPKPKTDSRFKLYKVRRNFINDPDWLNWQLMTPFGAPFIDVNNNNIYEPFIDTPGVKGASQTIFACFTDGFPETHTMGEGFGGGTVPMFAEIRLTAWCYGIPGLEDIQYIKWQVINKNKFSWDSTFFAIVTDPDLGNASDDYIGCDTIRRLGFCYNGDNNDDGSYSYGINPPAVGFKLIRSAKKNDGTQLGMTSFVYFSGSAATTPPCELDPNGEAINAYYFLTGVKKDKTPWVIPPGGSPSLKTKFVYSGDPETGLGWNEGLPGNPSGSVKNCGGPDSLSGTVIPVNGAADRKMIISSGSKQLKINPGDTQIIVAAQLIARGNSNLNSVTKLKQLSDVAQYYYDSVNAIGIENISNEIPQQYKLYQNYPNPFNPKTIINYQLPMSNYVQLLIYDVMGKKAAVLVNQKQNAGTYEAEWDASQFASGIYFYSLMIDGNLFDSKKMVLIK
;
A
#
# COMPACT_ATOMS: atom_id res chain seq x y z
N MET A 1 22.53 61.00 -7.97
CA MET A 1 22.21 59.84 -8.83
C MET A 1 22.44 58.57 -8.04
N ASN A 2 21.48 57.64 -8.14
CA ASN A 2 21.42 56.27 -7.61
C ASN A 2 21.22 56.05 -6.10
N LYS A 3 19.93 55.78 -5.79
CA LYS A 3 19.41 55.13 -4.59
C LYS A 3 19.84 53.65 -4.59
N TYR A 4 20.36 53.16 -3.46
CA TYR A 4 20.32 51.74 -3.12
C TYR A 4 19.04 51.47 -2.33
N ILE A 5 18.06 50.82 -2.97
CA ILE A 5 16.92 50.20 -2.31
C ILE A 5 17.29 48.74 -2.10
N SER A 6 17.38 48.34 -0.82
CA SER A 6 17.53 46.96 -0.39
C SER A 6 16.27 46.17 -0.78
N LEU A 7 16.39 45.24 -1.71
CA LEU A 7 15.32 44.35 -2.12
C LEU A 7 15.26 43.18 -1.12
N ILE A 8 14.31 43.24 -0.19
CA ILE A 8 13.89 42.10 0.63
C ILE A 8 13.12 41.16 -0.30
N LEU A 9 13.68 39.98 -0.57
CA LEU A 9 13.06 38.94 -1.40
C LEU A 9 11.92 38.29 -0.59
N PHE A 10 10.68 38.70 -0.87
CA PHE A 10 9.47 38.10 -0.33
C PHE A 10 9.15 36.78 -1.09
N THR A 11 8.98 35.71 -0.31
CA THR A 11 8.06 34.58 -0.50
C THR A 11 7.99 33.86 -1.85
N LEU A 12 8.46 32.61 -1.84
CA LEU A 12 8.07 31.60 -2.82
C LEU A 12 6.57 31.31 -2.64
N ILE A 13 5.73 31.86 -3.51
CA ILE A 13 4.30 31.54 -3.58
C ILE A 13 4.18 30.11 -4.11
N VAL A 14 3.73 29.20 -3.25
CA VAL A 14 3.17 27.91 -3.67
C VAL A 14 1.95 28.22 -4.53
N LEU A 15 2.04 27.96 -5.84
CA LEU A 15 0.90 28.04 -6.75
C LEU A 15 -0.11 26.95 -6.37
N PHE A 16 -1.15 27.34 -5.65
CA PHE A 16 -2.35 26.53 -5.43
C PHE A 16 -3.23 26.60 -6.67
N PHE A 17 -3.37 25.49 -7.40
CA PHE A 17 -4.46 25.32 -8.34
C PHE A 17 -5.69 24.84 -7.56
N ALA A 18 -6.68 25.71 -7.40
CA ALA A 18 -7.97 25.37 -6.80
C ALA A 18 -9.00 25.20 -7.92
N GLY A 19 -9.27 23.96 -8.31
CA GLY A 19 -10.48 23.62 -9.06
C GLY A 19 -11.62 23.45 -8.07
N VAL A 20 -12.71 24.21 -8.24
CA VAL A 20 -13.96 24.01 -7.49
C VAL A 20 -14.85 23.11 -8.34
N LEU A 21 -15.23 21.93 -7.86
CA LEU A 21 -16.29 21.14 -8.50
C LEU A 21 -17.62 21.93 -8.36
N PRO A 22 -18.41 22.13 -9.43
CA PRO A 22 -19.63 22.94 -9.37
C PRO A 22 -20.56 22.46 -8.26
N GLY A 23 -20.83 23.31 -7.27
CA GLY A 23 -21.73 23.01 -6.15
C GLY A 23 -21.09 22.38 -4.90
N SER A 24 -19.77 22.13 -4.89
CA SER A 24 -19.05 21.62 -3.72
C SER A 24 -18.18 22.71 -3.05
N ASN A 25 -18.05 22.66 -1.73
CA ASN A 25 -17.04 23.45 -0.99
C ASN A 25 -15.66 22.77 -0.97
N VAL A 26 -15.43 21.77 -1.83
CA VAL A 26 -14.20 20.96 -1.83
C VAL A 26 -13.19 21.56 -2.81
N VAL A 27 -12.10 22.09 -2.28
CA VAL A 27 -10.96 22.58 -3.08
C VAL A 27 -10.04 21.40 -3.36
N ILE A 28 -9.87 21.02 -4.64
CA ILE A 28 -8.90 19.99 -5.02
C ILE A 28 -7.49 20.52 -4.73
N GLN A 29 -6.67 19.70 -4.06
CA GLN A 29 -5.29 20.00 -3.71
C GLN A 29 -4.39 18.85 -4.11
N GLN A 30 -3.14 19.18 -4.45
CA GLN A 30 -2.11 18.21 -4.81
C GLN A 30 -0.80 18.55 -4.12
N VAL A 31 -0.11 17.53 -3.59
CA VAL A 31 1.25 17.63 -3.04
C VAL A 31 2.13 16.52 -3.61
N GLN A 32 3.44 16.69 -3.56
CA GLN A 32 4.41 15.69 -4.05
C GLN A 32 5.04 14.92 -2.90
N LEU A 33 5.11 13.59 -3.02
CA LEU A 33 6.04 12.76 -2.27
C LEU A 33 7.31 12.61 -3.11
N ASP A 34 8.33 13.38 -2.75
CA ASP A 34 9.58 13.59 -3.49
C ASP A 34 10.82 13.50 -2.59
N GLY A 35 10.69 12.84 -1.43
CA GLY A 35 11.73 12.67 -0.42
C GLY A 35 12.80 11.61 -0.73
N ASN A 36 12.67 10.87 -1.82
CA ASN A 36 13.60 9.84 -2.31
C ASN A 36 13.75 9.91 -3.85
N ASN A 37 14.11 8.81 -4.55
CA ASN A 37 14.25 8.81 -6.01
C ASN A 37 12.91 8.82 -6.76
N ILE A 38 11.79 8.70 -6.06
CA ILE A 38 10.43 8.80 -6.62
C ILE A 38 9.95 10.24 -6.45
N ASN A 39 9.18 10.73 -7.43
CA ASN A 39 8.36 11.92 -7.31
C ASN A 39 6.92 11.55 -7.68
N ALA A 40 6.06 11.44 -6.67
CA ALA A 40 4.68 10.97 -6.81
C ALA A 40 3.67 12.04 -6.37
N SER A 41 2.68 12.30 -7.22
CA SER A 41 1.59 13.23 -6.91
C SER A 41 0.54 12.60 -6.01
N PHE A 42 0.16 13.27 -4.91
CA PHE A 42 -0.95 12.87 -4.04
C PHE A 42 -2.03 13.94 -4.06
N ILE A 43 -3.28 13.52 -4.27
CA ILE A 43 -4.43 14.41 -4.43
C ILE A 43 -5.45 14.15 -3.32
N ASN A 44 -6.12 15.21 -2.89
CA ASN A 44 -7.02 15.16 -1.74
C ASN A 44 -8.40 14.54 -2.05
N THR A 45 -8.54 13.89 -3.20
CA THR A 45 -9.67 13.03 -3.58
C THR A 45 -9.41 11.55 -3.35
N GLY A 46 -8.28 11.21 -2.74
CA GLY A 46 -7.88 9.83 -2.41
C GLY A 46 -7.02 9.15 -3.48
N ILE A 47 -6.84 9.80 -4.63
CA ILE A 47 -5.97 9.34 -5.72
C ILE A 47 -4.54 9.84 -5.55
N PHE A 48 -3.61 9.09 -6.13
CA PHE A 48 -2.21 9.47 -6.27
C PHE A 48 -1.67 9.01 -7.63
N ASP A 49 -0.44 9.38 -7.94
CA ASP A 49 0.27 9.12 -9.20
C ASP A 49 -0.29 9.79 -10.44
N GLN A 50 -1.16 10.78 -10.28
CA GLN A 50 -1.72 11.58 -11.36
C GLN A 50 -1.37 13.05 -11.14
N ASP A 51 -0.96 13.76 -12.18
CA ASP A 51 -0.71 15.21 -12.12
C ASP A 51 -1.87 15.99 -12.78
N LEU A 52 -2.62 16.72 -11.95
CA LEU A 52 -3.74 17.56 -12.38
C LEU A 52 -3.32 19.01 -12.66
N ARG A 53 -2.07 19.40 -12.40
CA ARG A 53 -1.57 20.77 -12.64
C ARG A 53 -1.22 20.99 -14.10
N THR A 54 -0.76 19.92 -14.74
CA THR A 54 -0.51 19.79 -16.17
C THR A 54 -1.72 19.09 -16.80
N SER A 55 -1.85 19.14 -18.12
CA SER A 55 -3.00 18.57 -18.85
C SER A 55 -3.12 17.04 -18.65
N ASN A 56 -3.72 16.61 -17.54
CA ASN A 56 -4.00 15.23 -17.14
C ASN A 56 -2.87 14.25 -17.49
N THR A 57 -1.70 14.43 -16.89
CA THR A 57 -0.48 13.65 -17.18
C THR A 57 -0.16 12.68 -16.06
N PRO A 58 0.56 11.58 -16.33
CA PRO A 58 1.03 10.69 -15.26
C PRO A 58 1.88 11.44 -14.24
N GLY A 59 1.82 10.99 -12.99
CA GLY A 59 2.31 11.71 -11.81
C GLY A 59 3.23 10.88 -10.91
N PHE A 60 3.55 9.62 -11.27
CA PHE A 60 4.63 8.84 -10.66
C PHE A 60 5.87 8.89 -11.56
N GLU A 61 6.83 9.74 -11.21
CA GLU A 61 8.06 9.95 -11.96
C GLU A 61 9.23 9.18 -11.35
N TRP A 62 9.96 8.44 -12.19
CA TRP A 62 11.18 7.74 -11.78
C TRP A 62 12.18 7.60 -12.94
N PRO A 63 13.49 7.80 -12.71
CA PRO A 63 14.04 8.51 -11.56
C PRO A 63 13.48 9.93 -11.50
N LYS A 64 13.27 10.47 -10.29
CA LYS A 64 12.81 11.84 -10.09
C LYS A 64 13.64 12.84 -10.90
N GLY A 65 12.97 13.75 -11.61
CA GLY A 65 13.57 14.74 -12.48
C GLY A 65 13.96 14.24 -13.88
N SER A 66 13.65 12.99 -14.22
CA SER A 66 13.95 12.43 -15.55
C SER A 66 12.90 12.77 -16.62
N GLY A 67 11.70 13.20 -16.21
CA GLY A 67 10.55 13.35 -17.09
C GLY A 67 10.01 12.01 -17.61
N LYS A 68 10.29 10.89 -16.94
CA LYS A 68 9.78 9.55 -17.25
C LYS A 68 8.82 9.10 -16.17
N TYR A 69 7.74 8.45 -16.57
CA TYR A 69 6.64 8.11 -15.67
C TYR A 69 6.30 6.63 -15.75
N ALA A 70 5.86 6.05 -14.63
CA ALA A 70 5.54 4.62 -14.57
C ALA A 70 4.10 4.28 -14.19
N VAL A 71 3.36 5.25 -13.63
CA VAL A 71 1.97 5.08 -13.20
C VAL A 71 1.20 6.36 -13.50
N PHE A 72 0.01 6.21 -14.05
CA PHE A 72 -0.89 7.30 -14.41
C PHE A 72 -1.85 7.68 -13.28
N THR A 73 -2.40 6.70 -12.58
CA THR A 73 -3.25 6.93 -11.41
C THR A 73 -3.27 5.68 -10.52
N ALA A 74 -3.45 5.88 -9.22
CA ALA A 74 -3.66 4.82 -8.26
C ALA A 74 -4.48 5.31 -7.05
N GLY A 75 -5.15 4.40 -6.37
CA GLY A 75 -5.91 4.72 -5.17
C GLY A 75 -6.47 3.49 -4.48
N LEU A 76 -6.85 3.65 -3.21
CA LEU A 76 -7.57 2.62 -2.47
C LEU A 76 -9.07 2.79 -2.71
N SER A 77 -9.69 1.77 -3.28
CA SER A 77 -11.13 1.68 -3.50
C SER A 77 -11.75 0.66 -2.55
N CYS A 78 -13.05 0.80 -2.29
CA CYS A 78 -13.80 -0.13 -1.46
C CYS A 78 -15.22 -0.36 -2.00
N GLY A 79 -15.67 -1.60 -1.96
CA GLY A 79 -17.07 -1.97 -2.19
C GLY A 79 -17.58 -2.88 -1.07
N ALA A 80 -18.81 -2.63 -0.62
CA ALA A 80 -19.48 -3.42 0.41
C ALA A 80 -21.01 -3.35 0.29
N TYR A 81 -21.70 -4.28 0.93
CA TYR A 81 -23.14 -4.22 1.12
C TYR A 81 -23.47 -3.59 2.47
N ILE A 82 -24.32 -2.58 2.46
CA ILE A 82 -24.86 -1.93 3.66
C ILE A 82 -26.37 -2.05 3.59
N GLN A 83 -26.97 -2.78 4.53
CA GLN A 83 -28.40 -3.11 4.51
C GLN A 83 -28.85 -3.66 3.14
N ASN A 84 -28.11 -4.64 2.60
CA ASN A 84 -28.33 -5.27 1.30
C ASN A 84 -28.20 -4.35 0.06
N ASN A 85 -27.74 -3.11 0.22
CA ASN A 85 -27.45 -2.22 -0.90
C ASN A 85 -25.95 -2.11 -1.11
N LEU A 86 -25.50 -2.22 -2.37
CA LEU A 86 -24.10 -1.98 -2.71
C LEU A 86 -23.76 -0.50 -2.46
N ARG A 87 -22.62 -0.29 -1.83
CA ARG A 87 -22.03 1.02 -1.52
C ARG A 87 -20.55 0.95 -1.80
N GLU A 88 -20.05 2.01 -2.40
CA GLU A 88 -18.69 2.10 -2.90
C GLU A 88 -18.12 3.49 -2.63
N PHE A 89 -16.80 3.54 -2.48
CA PHE A 89 -16.02 4.71 -2.83
C PHE A 89 -14.92 4.20 -3.76
N MET A 90 -14.69 4.84 -4.90
CA MET A 90 -13.51 4.56 -5.70
C MET A 90 -12.50 5.69 -5.65
N CYS A 91 -11.24 5.30 -5.81
CA CYS A 91 -10.12 6.21 -5.94
C CYS A 91 -9.36 5.81 -7.19
N SER A 92 -9.94 6.14 -8.34
CA SER A 92 -9.31 5.99 -9.65
C SER A 92 -9.65 7.23 -10.48
N TYR A 93 -8.65 7.88 -11.09
CA TYR A 93 -8.76 9.06 -11.96
C TYR A 93 -9.36 10.34 -11.36
N LYS A 94 -10.58 10.32 -10.80
CA LYS A 94 -11.16 11.50 -10.11
C LYS A 94 -11.18 11.29 -8.60
N GLY A 95 -11.68 10.15 -8.15
CA GLY A 95 -11.83 9.81 -6.73
C GLY A 95 -13.06 10.43 -6.08
N GLU A 96 -13.70 9.67 -5.18
CA GLU A 96 -14.93 10.10 -4.48
C GLU A 96 -14.69 10.54 -3.04
N LEU A 97 -13.44 10.55 -2.59
CA LEU A 97 -13.11 11.06 -1.27
C LEU A 97 -12.99 12.59 -1.31
N ALA A 98 -13.25 13.22 -0.18
CA ALA A 98 -12.95 14.64 0.01
C ALA A 98 -12.37 14.90 1.40
N PRO A 99 -11.58 15.96 1.60
CA PRO A 99 -11.05 16.32 2.91
C PRO A 99 -12.17 16.54 3.91
N GLY A 100 -12.10 15.83 5.03
CA GLY A 100 -13.11 15.93 6.06
C GLY A 100 -13.11 14.77 7.03
N TYR A 101 -14.13 14.77 7.88
CA TYR A 101 -14.40 13.79 8.93
C TYR A 101 -15.91 13.60 9.07
N ILE A 102 -16.30 12.57 9.83
CA ILE A 102 -17.72 12.27 10.03
C ILE A 102 -18.08 12.46 11.50
N ILE A 103 -19.08 13.33 11.75
CA ILE A 103 -19.73 13.45 13.05
C ILE A 103 -20.97 12.57 13.12
N ASP A 104 -21.18 11.94 14.27
CA ASP A 104 -22.47 11.33 14.58
C ASP A 104 -23.35 12.39 15.27
N SER A 105 -24.27 13.00 14.51
CA SER A 105 -25.29 13.88 15.07
C SER A 105 -26.63 13.13 15.08
N ALA A 106 -27.06 12.67 16.25
CA ALA A 106 -28.36 12.03 16.48
C ALA A 106 -28.61 10.76 15.63
N GLY A 107 -27.60 9.90 15.45
CA GLY A 107 -27.76 8.59 14.80
C GLY A 107 -27.80 8.65 13.27
N THR A 108 -27.46 9.78 12.66
CA THR A 108 -27.21 9.88 11.22
C THR A 108 -25.82 10.50 11.02
N PRO A 109 -24.87 9.74 10.45
CA PRO A 109 -23.55 10.25 10.12
C PRO A 109 -23.67 11.46 9.20
N LYS A 110 -22.90 12.52 9.48
CA LYS A 110 -22.82 13.71 8.63
C LYS A 110 -21.35 14.05 8.35
N PRO A 111 -20.97 14.24 7.07
CA PRO A 111 -19.64 14.71 6.75
C PRO A 111 -19.48 16.17 7.22
N LYS A 112 -18.27 16.51 7.64
CA LYS A 112 -17.84 17.85 7.98
C LYS A 112 -16.45 18.09 7.42
N THR A 113 -16.18 19.34 7.08
CA THR A 113 -14.86 19.79 6.67
C THR A 113 -14.65 21.21 7.20
N ASP A 114 -13.40 21.57 7.39
CA ASP A 114 -12.96 22.91 7.76
C ASP A 114 -11.53 23.12 7.23
N SER A 115 -10.97 24.32 7.43
CA SER A 115 -9.66 24.69 6.88
C SER A 115 -8.50 23.81 7.33
N ARG A 116 -8.66 23.01 8.38
CA ARG A 116 -7.64 22.04 8.83
C ARG A 116 -7.58 20.82 7.92
N PHE A 117 -8.66 20.46 7.23
CA PHE A 117 -8.73 19.26 6.41
C PHE A 117 -8.15 19.56 5.02
N LYS A 118 -6.86 19.28 4.88
CA LYS A 118 -6.06 19.46 3.67
C LYS A 118 -4.98 18.37 3.60
N LEU A 119 -4.21 18.35 2.51
CA LEU A 119 -2.97 17.57 2.45
C LEU A 119 -1.89 18.27 3.29
N TYR A 120 -1.34 17.57 4.29
CA TYR A 120 -0.15 18.02 5.03
C TYR A 120 1.07 17.30 4.49
N LYS A 121 2.17 18.02 4.31
CA LYS A 121 3.45 17.46 3.87
C LYS A 121 4.58 17.99 4.74
N VAL A 122 5.29 17.09 5.41
CA VAL A 122 6.47 17.43 6.22
C VAL A 122 7.71 16.73 5.69
N ARG A 123 8.85 17.43 5.73
CA ARG A 123 10.17 16.87 5.49
C ARG A 123 10.98 16.87 6.78
N ARG A 124 11.79 15.84 6.96
CA ARG A 124 12.64 15.71 8.15
C ARG A 124 13.60 16.90 8.25
N ASN A 125 13.68 17.51 9.43
CA ASN A 125 14.54 18.66 9.76
C ASN A 125 14.13 20.01 9.13
N PHE A 126 12.91 20.13 8.59
CA PHE A 126 12.38 21.42 8.08
C PHE A 126 11.44 22.06 9.10
N ILE A 127 11.97 22.46 10.26
CA ILE A 127 11.19 22.91 11.44
C ILE A 127 10.34 24.16 11.22
N ASN A 128 10.68 24.98 10.22
CA ASN A 128 9.95 26.21 9.89
C ASN A 128 8.86 25.99 8.83
N ASP A 129 8.63 24.75 8.40
CA ASP A 129 7.59 24.43 7.45
C ASP A 129 6.20 24.69 8.08
N PRO A 130 5.26 25.39 7.40
CA PRO A 130 3.93 25.63 7.95
C PRO A 130 3.17 24.35 8.33
N ASP A 131 3.32 23.26 7.59
CA ASP A 131 2.66 21.98 7.91
C ASP A 131 3.33 21.31 9.12
N TRP A 132 4.63 21.52 9.32
CA TRP A 132 5.33 21.08 10.53
C TRP A 132 4.78 21.79 11.77
N LEU A 133 4.67 23.11 11.71
CA LEU A 133 4.17 23.93 12.83
C LEU A 133 2.70 23.65 13.16
N ASN A 134 1.89 23.33 12.13
CA ASN A 134 0.46 23.08 12.27
C ASN A 134 0.10 21.58 12.40
N TRP A 135 1.08 20.68 12.47
CA TRP A 135 0.84 19.24 12.51
C TRP A 135 -0.05 18.80 13.68
N GLN A 136 0.04 19.50 14.84
CA GLN A 136 -0.82 19.29 16.01
C GLN A 136 -2.32 19.27 15.66
N LEU A 137 -2.75 20.06 14.67
CA LEU A 137 -4.16 20.16 14.28
C LEU A 137 -4.75 18.84 13.80
N MET A 138 -3.90 17.96 13.26
CA MET A 138 -4.28 16.66 12.72
C MET A 138 -3.92 15.47 13.62
N THR A 139 -3.20 15.69 14.73
CA THR A 139 -2.87 14.62 15.68
C THR A 139 -4.12 13.95 16.31
N PRO A 140 -5.23 14.66 16.64
CA PRO A 140 -6.46 14.00 17.09
C PRO A 140 -7.11 13.12 16.01
N PHE A 141 -6.76 13.36 14.75
CA PHE A 141 -7.21 12.59 13.58
C PHE A 141 -6.18 11.53 13.16
N GLY A 142 -5.14 11.27 13.96
CA GLY A 142 -4.20 10.18 13.75
C GLY A 142 -2.96 10.55 12.93
N ALA A 143 -2.64 11.84 12.77
CA ALA A 143 -1.37 12.25 12.19
C ALA A 143 -0.20 11.73 13.06
N PRO A 144 0.73 10.94 12.49
CA PRO A 144 1.81 10.34 13.27
C PRO A 144 2.86 11.38 13.67
N PHE A 145 3.48 11.20 14.83
CA PHE A 145 4.64 11.95 15.26
C PHE A 145 5.49 11.10 16.21
N ILE A 146 6.76 11.46 16.36
CA ILE A 146 7.66 10.94 17.39
C ILE A 146 7.53 11.86 18.59
N ASP A 147 6.94 11.35 19.66
CA ASP A 147 6.86 12.01 20.97
C ASP A 147 8.20 11.83 21.71
N VAL A 148 8.96 12.92 21.84
CA VAL A 148 10.32 12.90 22.40
C VAL A 148 10.29 13.01 23.92
N ASN A 149 9.32 13.73 24.48
CA ASN A 149 9.21 13.97 25.92
C ASN A 149 8.17 13.04 26.61
N ASN A 150 7.48 12.19 25.85
CA ASN A 150 6.50 11.20 26.26
C ASN A 150 5.25 11.79 26.94
N ASN A 151 4.81 12.98 26.51
CA ASN A 151 3.61 13.63 27.06
C ASN A 151 2.33 13.41 26.22
N ASN A 152 2.42 12.71 25.09
CA ASN A 152 1.37 12.48 24.09
C ASN A 152 0.78 13.74 23.45
N ILE A 153 1.51 14.86 23.47
CA ILE A 153 1.09 16.14 22.90
C ILE A 153 2.16 16.53 21.89
N TYR A 154 1.79 16.71 20.63
CA TYR A 154 2.75 17.18 19.63
C TYR A 154 3.14 18.64 19.88
N GLU A 155 4.43 18.86 20.11
CA GLU A 155 5.06 20.16 20.28
C GLU A 155 6.10 20.37 19.16
N PRO A 156 5.92 21.33 18.23
CA PRO A 156 6.71 21.40 16.99
C PRO A 156 8.21 21.66 17.18
N PHE A 157 8.64 22.10 18.36
CA PHE A 157 10.05 22.36 18.68
C PHE A 157 10.67 21.28 19.59
N ILE A 158 9.89 20.30 20.03
CA ILE A 158 10.33 19.17 20.87
C ILE A 158 10.19 17.86 20.09
N ASP A 159 9.06 17.69 19.41
CA ASP A 159 8.70 16.48 18.69
C ASP A 159 9.01 16.56 17.20
N THR A 160 8.93 15.39 16.56
CA THR A 160 9.14 15.28 15.10
C THR A 160 7.86 14.76 14.44
N PRO A 161 7.22 15.53 13.53
CA PRO A 161 6.03 15.09 12.82
C PRO A 161 6.37 14.02 11.78
N GLY A 162 5.38 13.21 11.44
CA GLY A 162 5.48 12.18 10.41
C GLY A 162 5.92 10.81 10.92
N VAL A 163 6.24 9.92 9.99
CA VAL A 163 6.64 8.54 10.28
C VAL A 163 8.10 8.52 10.76
N LYS A 164 8.37 7.73 11.80
CA LYS A 164 9.71 7.62 12.39
C LYS A 164 10.76 7.26 11.34
N GLY A 165 11.77 8.12 11.22
CA GLY A 165 12.90 7.92 10.31
C GLY A 165 12.64 8.28 8.85
N ALA A 166 11.39 8.59 8.45
CA ALA A 166 11.05 8.95 7.08
C ALA A 166 11.74 10.26 6.67
N SER A 167 12.15 10.35 5.40
CA SER A 167 12.67 11.60 4.83
C SER A 167 11.54 12.61 4.60
N GLN A 168 10.35 12.10 4.28
CA GLN A 168 9.15 12.88 4.06
C GLN A 168 7.91 12.08 4.46
N THR A 169 6.90 12.77 4.96
CA THR A 169 5.58 12.19 5.25
C THR A 169 4.49 13.11 4.75
N ILE A 170 3.49 12.52 4.09
CA ILE A 170 2.22 13.14 3.76
C ILE A 170 1.17 12.55 4.69
N PHE A 171 0.29 13.40 5.21
CA PHE A 171 -0.87 12.99 5.97
C PHE A 171 -2.12 13.73 5.49
N ALA A 172 -3.24 13.01 5.44
CA ALA A 172 -4.55 13.61 5.24
C ALA A 172 -5.67 12.76 5.82
N CYS A 173 -6.77 13.43 6.18
CA CYS A 173 -8.02 12.81 6.58
C CYS A 173 -9.09 13.14 5.54
N PHE A 174 -9.70 12.09 4.98
CA PHE A 174 -10.74 12.18 3.98
C PHE A 174 -12.00 11.45 4.45
N THR A 175 -13.09 11.70 3.75
CA THR A 175 -14.36 11.00 3.92
C THR A 175 -15.04 10.84 2.57
N ASP A 176 -15.71 9.72 2.35
CA ASP A 176 -16.63 9.54 1.22
C ASP A 176 -18.02 10.14 1.52
N GLY A 177 -18.26 10.60 2.75
CA GLY A 177 -19.57 11.03 3.24
C GLY A 177 -20.27 12.18 2.50
N PHE A 178 -19.60 12.89 1.58
CA PHE A 178 -20.14 14.02 0.81
C PHE A 178 -20.84 13.50 -0.46
N PRO A 179 -22.18 13.49 -0.55
CA PRO A 179 -22.88 12.90 -1.69
C PRO A 179 -22.53 13.57 -3.05
N GLU A 180 -22.12 14.82 -3.04
CA GLU A 180 -21.72 15.57 -4.24
C GLU A 180 -20.42 15.06 -4.89
N THR A 181 -19.59 14.29 -4.17
CA THR A 181 -18.37 13.68 -4.73
C THR A 181 -18.65 12.33 -5.38
N HIS A 182 -19.82 11.73 -5.14
CA HIS A 182 -20.20 10.44 -5.68
C HIS A 182 -20.84 10.61 -7.07
N THR A 183 -20.01 10.54 -8.11
CA THR A 183 -20.44 10.80 -9.48
C THR A 183 -20.25 9.57 -10.36
N MET A 184 -21.27 9.21 -11.14
CA MET A 184 -21.13 8.13 -12.13
C MET A 184 -20.05 8.49 -13.16
N GLY A 185 -19.24 7.50 -13.54
CA GLY A 185 -18.23 7.69 -14.59
C GLY A 185 -17.00 8.48 -14.14
N GLU A 186 -16.59 8.32 -12.89
CA GLU A 186 -15.26 8.76 -12.46
C GLU A 186 -14.11 7.85 -12.95
N GLY A 187 -14.43 6.71 -13.57
CA GLY A 187 -13.48 5.78 -14.17
C GLY A 187 -13.93 4.34 -13.93
N PHE A 188 -13.38 3.70 -12.89
CA PHE A 188 -13.60 2.29 -12.58
C PHE A 188 -14.97 1.95 -11.97
N GLY A 189 -15.56 2.81 -11.15
CA GLY A 189 -16.81 2.48 -10.44
C GLY A 189 -17.43 3.73 -9.85
N GLY A 190 -18.07 3.57 -8.68
CA GLY A 190 -18.55 4.71 -7.90
C GLY A 190 -19.98 5.15 -8.25
N GLY A 191 -20.32 6.37 -7.85
CA GLY A 191 -21.65 6.96 -8.03
C GLY A 191 -22.73 6.35 -7.13
N THR A 192 -22.35 5.56 -6.12
CA THR A 192 -23.29 5.04 -5.14
C THR A 192 -23.61 6.08 -4.06
N VAL A 193 -24.55 5.80 -3.16
CA VAL A 193 -24.70 6.65 -1.96
C VAL A 193 -23.48 6.43 -1.05
N PRO A 194 -22.98 7.46 -0.33
CA PRO A 194 -21.85 7.28 0.59
C PRO A 194 -22.01 6.10 1.56
N MET A 195 -20.92 5.38 1.78
CA MET A 195 -20.80 4.39 2.84
C MET A 195 -20.47 4.98 4.21
N PHE A 196 -20.08 6.26 4.27
CA PHE A 196 -19.63 6.95 5.49
C PHE A 196 -18.35 6.33 6.07
N ALA A 197 -17.35 6.16 5.21
CA ALA A 197 -15.98 5.86 5.54
C ALA A 197 -15.20 7.13 5.88
N GLU A 198 -14.46 7.12 7.00
CA GLU A 198 -13.38 8.08 7.26
C GLU A 198 -12.05 7.40 6.95
N ILE A 199 -11.24 8.03 6.10
CA ILE A 199 -9.96 7.50 5.62
C ILE A 199 -8.85 8.41 6.13
N ARG A 200 -7.94 7.87 6.94
CA ARG A 200 -6.71 8.57 7.35
C ARG A 200 -5.55 7.98 6.54
N LEU A 201 -5.08 8.76 5.57
CA LEU A 201 -3.97 8.40 4.70
C LEU A 201 -2.66 8.90 5.30
N THR A 202 -1.67 8.02 5.38
CA THR A 202 -0.29 8.39 5.63
C THR A 202 0.57 7.82 4.51
N ALA A 203 1.23 8.67 3.73
CA ALA A 203 2.22 8.24 2.75
C ALA A 203 3.61 8.70 3.17
N TRP A 204 4.64 7.88 3.00
CA TRP A 204 6.00 8.24 3.40
C TRP A 204 7.05 7.50 2.58
N CYS A 205 8.25 8.05 2.57
CA CYS A 205 9.40 7.47 1.90
C CYS A 205 10.69 7.66 2.72
N TYR A 206 11.70 6.84 2.42
CA TYR A 206 13.02 6.92 3.03
C TYR A 206 14.06 7.24 1.96
N GLY A 207 14.91 8.23 2.23
CA GLY A 207 16.04 8.61 1.38
C GLY A 207 17.34 7.98 1.86
N ILE A 208 17.32 6.66 2.12
CA ILE A 208 18.49 5.89 2.57
C ILE A 208 18.79 4.76 1.58
N PRO A 209 20.06 4.31 1.48
CA PRO A 209 20.46 3.21 0.61
C PRO A 209 19.59 1.96 0.73
N GLY A 210 19.07 1.49 -0.40
CA GLY A 210 18.23 0.30 -0.53
C GLY A 210 16.72 0.56 -0.41
N LEU A 211 16.30 1.79 -0.10
CA LEU A 211 14.88 2.19 0.00
C LEU A 211 14.53 3.39 -0.89
N GLU A 212 15.48 3.87 -1.71
CA GLU A 212 15.29 5.10 -2.47
C GLU A 212 14.18 4.98 -3.53
N ASP A 213 13.88 3.75 -3.96
CA ASP A 213 12.89 3.43 -4.99
C ASP A 213 11.61 2.79 -4.39
N ILE A 214 11.30 3.14 -3.12
CA ILE A 214 10.15 2.64 -2.37
C ILE A 214 9.38 3.80 -1.74
N GLN A 215 8.06 3.84 -1.94
CA GLN A 215 7.15 4.64 -1.13
C GLN A 215 6.09 3.76 -0.46
N TYR A 216 5.72 4.10 0.77
CA TYR A 216 4.70 3.38 1.52
C TYR A 216 3.45 4.23 1.64
N ILE A 217 2.29 3.59 1.59
CA ILE A 217 0.99 4.22 1.80
C ILE A 217 0.22 3.37 2.81
N LYS A 218 -0.25 4.01 3.88
CA LYS A 218 -1.12 3.43 4.90
C LYS A 218 -2.48 4.10 4.80
N TRP A 219 -3.53 3.30 4.72
CA TRP A 219 -4.92 3.72 4.89
C TRP A 219 -5.45 3.15 6.19
N GLN A 220 -5.90 4.03 7.08
CA GLN A 220 -6.78 3.64 8.18
C GLN A 220 -8.20 3.96 7.76
N VAL A 221 -9.00 2.93 7.48
CA VAL A 221 -10.39 3.07 7.04
C VAL A 221 -11.30 2.76 8.20
N ILE A 222 -12.12 3.72 8.58
CA ILE A 222 -13.00 3.64 9.75
C ILE A 222 -14.45 3.63 9.26
N ASN A 223 -15.21 2.63 9.69
CA ASN A 223 -16.65 2.63 9.44
C ASN A 223 -17.32 3.62 10.40
N LYS A 224 -17.68 4.80 9.89
CA LYS A 224 -18.43 5.83 10.63
C LYS A 224 -19.94 5.77 10.36
N ASN A 225 -20.38 4.76 9.61
CA ASN A 225 -21.79 4.45 9.45
C ASN A 225 -22.36 3.85 10.74
N LYS A 226 -23.67 3.98 10.94
CA LYS A 226 -24.40 3.27 12.01
C LYS A 226 -24.66 1.79 11.67
N PHE A 227 -24.44 1.39 10.41
CA PHE A 227 -24.62 0.04 9.94
C PHE A 227 -23.28 -0.62 9.64
N SER A 228 -23.22 -1.94 9.81
CA SER A 228 -22.07 -2.71 9.38
C SER A 228 -21.95 -2.71 7.85
N TRP A 229 -20.72 -2.81 7.37
CA TRP A 229 -20.40 -3.15 5.99
C TRP A 229 -20.22 -4.66 5.91
N ASP A 230 -20.98 -5.33 5.06
CA ASP A 230 -20.91 -6.77 4.84
C ASP A 230 -20.33 -7.07 3.45
N SER A 231 -19.71 -8.25 3.30
CA SER A 231 -19.03 -8.65 2.06
C SER A 231 -18.06 -7.58 1.55
N THR A 232 -17.21 -7.07 2.44
CA THR A 232 -16.34 -5.93 2.13
C THR A 232 -15.10 -6.36 1.34
N PHE A 233 -14.77 -5.58 0.31
CA PHE A 233 -13.55 -5.70 -0.46
C PHE A 233 -12.87 -4.35 -0.59
N PHE A 234 -11.61 -4.28 -0.14
CA PHE A 234 -10.72 -3.16 -0.43
C PHE A 234 -9.82 -3.56 -1.59
N ALA A 235 -9.50 -2.64 -2.48
CA ALA A 235 -8.49 -2.89 -3.50
C ALA A 235 -7.70 -1.64 -3.86
N ILE A 236 -6.43 -1.85 -4.19
CA ILE A 236 -5.66 -0.84 -4.90
C ILE A 236 -6.03 -0.98 -6.36
N VAL A 237 -6.64 0.06 -6.92
CA VAL A 237 -6.94 0.17 -8.35
C VAL A 237 -5.88 1.09 -8.93
N THR A 238 -5.20 0.66 -9.98
CA THR A 238 -4.10 1.41 -10.58
C THR A 238 -4.07 1.26 -12.08
N ASP A 239 -3.72 2.37 -12.73
CA ASP A 239 -3.43 2.48 -14.15
C ASP A 239 -1.91 2.63 -14.35
N PRO A 240 -1.15 1.53 -14.45
CA PRO A 240 0.25 1.60 -14.79
C PRO A 240 0.40 1.99 -16.27
N ASP A 241 1.17 3.04 -16.50
CA ASP A 241 1.61 3.51 -17.81
C ASP A 241 3.14 3.54 -17.76
N LEU A 242 3.79 2.39 -17.95
CA LEU A 242 5.23 2.24 -17.75
C LEU A 242 5.99 2.80 -18.95
N GLY A 243 6.16 4.13 -18.97
CA GLY A 243 6.61 4.82 -20.18
C GLY A 243 5.46 4.83 -21.18
N ASN A 244 5.54 3.98 -22.21
CA ASN A 244 4.44 3.79 -23.14
C ASN A 244 3.46 2.72 -22.63
N ALA A 245 2.20 3.13 -22.40
CA ALA A 245 1.17 2.24 -21.90
C ALA A 245 0.78 1.12 -22.89
N SER A 246 1.09 1.27 -24.18
CA SER A 246 0.62 0.34 -25.21
C SER A 246 1.47 -0.94 -25.35
N ASP A 247 2.63 -0.99 -24.71
CA ASP A 247 3.56 -2.12 -24.72
C ASP A 247 3.77 -2.74 -23.34
N ASP A 248 2.79 -2.57 -22.45
CA ASP A 248 2.83 -3.13 -21.10
C ASP A 248 2.21 -4.53 -20.96
N TYR A 249 2.84 -5.30 -20.08
CA TYR A 249 2.32 -6.54 -19.50
C TYR A 249 2.17 -6.41 -18.00
N ILE A 250 1.32 -7.26 -17.44
CA ILE A 250 1.07 -7.31 -16.00
C ILE A 250 1.26 -8.72 -15.43
N GLY A 251 1.43 -8.82 -14.12
CA GLY A 251 1.50 -10.09 -13.42
C GLY A 251 1.41 -9.96 -11.92
N CYS A 252 1.37 -11.09 -11.24
CA CYS A 252 1.42 -11.11 -9.78
C CYS A 252 2.29 -12.23 -9.21
N ASP A 253 2.80 -11.99 -8.00
CA ASP A 253 3.44 -12.98 -7.15
C ASP A 253 2.59 -13.13 -5.89
N THR A 254 1.88 -14.25 -5.79
CA THR A 254 0.91 -14.51 -4.72
C THR A 254 1.58 -14.76 -3.36
N ILE A 255 2.82 -15.26 -3.35
CA ILE A 255 3.61 -15.48 -2.13
C ILE A 255 4.04 -14.13 -1.56
N ARG A 256 4.51 -13.22 -2.43
CA ARG A 256 4.92 -11.87 -2.04
C ARG A 256 3.77 -10.91 -1.82
N ARG A 257 2.55 -11.25 -2.29
CA ARG A 257 1.38 -10.36 -2.33
C ARG A 257 1.68 -9.11 -3.17
N LEU A 258 2.30 -9.31 -4.32
CA LEU A 258 2.80 -8.28 -5.23
C LEU A 258 2.04 -8.36 -6.55
N GLY A 259 1.46 -7.23 -6.99
CA GLY A 259 1.03 -7.02 -8.37
C GLY A 259 2.01 -6.10 -9.09
N PHE A 260 2.33 -6.35 -10.36
CA PHE A 260 3.36 -5.63 -11.08
C PHE A 260 3.03 -5.43 -12.57
N CYS A 261 3.59 -4.37 -13.14
CA CYS A 261 3.62 -4.02 -14.56
C CYS A 261 5.07 -4.02 -15.07
N TYR A 262 5.29 -4.46 -16.29
CA TYR A 262 6.59 -4.52 -16.98
C TYR A 262 6.40 -4.46 -18.49
N ASN A 263 7.40 -3.94 -19.19
CA ASN A 263 7.36 -3.84 -20.65
C ASN A 263 7.32 -5.22 -21.32
N GLY A 264 6.57 -5.35 -22.41
CA GLY A 264 6.36 -6.59 -23.15
C GLY A 264 7.60 -7.10 -23.87
N ASP A 265 8.51 -6.22 -24.22
CA ASP A 265 9.83 -6.54 -24.73
C ASP A 265 10.94 -5.75 -24.01
N ASN A 266 12.18 -5.89 -24.48
CA ASN A 266 13.33 -5.27 -23.83
C ASN A 266 13.57 -3.79 -24.19
N ASN A 267 12.62 -3.13 -24.84
CA ASN A 267 12.74 -1.74 -25.27
C ASN A 267 11.39 -1.01 -25.15
N ASP A 268 11.29 -0.10 -24.19
CA ASP A 268 10.11 0.77 -24.07
C ASP A 268 10.27 1.95 -25.06
N ASP A 269 9.35 2.08 -26.01
CA ASP A 269 9.37 3.08 -27.08
C ASP A 269 8.25 4.10 -26.93
N GLY A 270 8.47 5.35 -27.33
CA GLY A 270 7.42 6.38 -27.37
C GLY A 270 7.58 7.49 -26.34
N SER A 271 6.47 8.12 -25.97
CA SER A 271 6.47 9.21 -24.99
C SER A 271 6.81 8.68 -23.60
N TYR A 272 7.64 9.41 -22.84
CA TYR A 272 8.10 9.02 -21.50
C TYR A 272 8.92 7.71 -21.43
N SER A 273 9.35 7.22 -22.58
CA SER A 273 10.09 5.98 -22.76
C SER A 273 11.31 5.84 -21.83
N TYR A 274 11.44 4.66 -21.23
CA TYR A 274 12.58 4.17 -20.51
C TYR A 274 13.70 3.66 -21.42
N GLY A 275 13.38 3.29 -22.66
CA GLY A 275 14.31 2.72 -23.64
C GLY A 275 14.70 1.29 -23.28
N ILE A 276 15.95 0.92 -23.60
CA ILE A 276 16.47 -0.43 -23.40
C ILE A 276 16.46 -0.82 -21.91
N ASN A 277 16.13 -2.08 -21.63
CA ASN A 277 16.02 -2.65 -20.28
C ASN A 277 15.05 -1.85 -19.41
N PRO A 278 13.79 -1.68 -19.81
CA PRO A 278 12.84 -0.88 -19.05
C PRO A 278 12.65 -1.42 -17.63
N PRO A 279 12.31 -0.56 -16.65
CA PRO A 279 12.05 -0.99 -15.28
C PRO A 279 10.77 -1.83 -15.17
N ALA A 280 10.46 -2.31 -13.98
CA ALA A 280 9.16 -2.85 -13.62
C ALA A 280 8.65 -2.08 -12.40
N VAL A 281 7.35 -1.82 -12.34
CA VAL A 281 6.68 -1.08 -11.26
C VAL A 281 5.59 -1.93 -10.64
N GLY A 282 5.29 -1.75 -9.36
CA GLY A 282 4.21 -2.51 -8.74
C GLY A 282 3.88 -2.12 -7.32
N PHE A 283 2.89 -2.81 -6.78
CA PHE A 283 2.40 -2.63 -5.42
C PHE A 283 2.48 -3.93 -4.65
N LYS A 284 3.20 -3.92 -3.53
CA LYS A 284 3.19 -4.98 -2.52
C LYS A 284 2.17 -4.66 -1.44
N LEU A 285 1.25 -5.58 -1.18
CA LEU A 285 0.35 -5.50 -0.03
C LEU A 285 1.08 -5.96 1.24
N ILE A 286 1.56 -5.01 2.03
CA ILE A 286 2.30 -5.22 3.28
C ILE A 286 1.35 -5.69 4.39
N ARG A 287 0.27 -4.92 4.62
CA ARG A 287 -0.83 -5.26 5.54
C ARG A 287 -2.16 -5.30 4.80
N SER A 288 -2.92 -6.34 5.05
CA SER A 288 -4.20 -6.63 4.42
C SER A 288 -5.39 -6.24 5.30
N ALA A 289 -6.59 -6.31 4.73
CA ALA A 289 -7.80 -6.33 5.53
C ALA A 289 -7.80 -7.53 6.49
N LYS A 290 -8.46 -7.34 7.64
CA LYS A 290 -8.47 -8.29 8.75
C LYS A 290 -9.92 -8.61 9.14
N LYS A 291 -10.23 -9.90 9.23
CA LYS A 291 -11.51 -10.39 9.76
C LYS A 291 -11.64 -10.06 11.26
N ASN A 292 -12.87 -10.14 11.77
CA ASN A 292 -13.17 -9.86 13.19
C ASN A 292 -12.48 -10.84 14.16
N ASP A 293 -12.17 -12.05 13.69
CA ASP A 293 -11.38 -13.05 14.44
C ASP A 293 -9.86 -12.74 14.47
N GLY A 294 -9.43 -11.64 13.84
CA GLY A 294 -8.02 -11.24 13.76
C GLY A 294 -7.27 -11.80 12.56
N THR A 295 -7.87 -12.67 11.75
CA THR A 295 -7.23 -13.28 10.58
C THR A 295 -6.95 -12.23 9.50
N GLN A 296 -5.67 -12.10 9.12
CA GLN A 296 -5.25 -11.31 7.97
C GLN A 296 -5.63 -12.01 6.67
N LEU A 297 -6.26 -11.29 5.74
CA LEU A 297 -6.74 -11.89 4.49
C LEU A 297 -5.63 -12.04 3.42
N GLY A 298 -4.54 -11.27 3.52
CA GLY A 298 -3.55 -11.18 2.46
C GLY A 298 -4.12 -10.56 1.18
N MET A 299 -3.46 -10.85 0.04
CA MET A 299 -3.96 -10.51 -1.29
C MET A 299 -4.96 -11.60 -1.71
N THR A 300 -6.23 -11.23 -1.86
CA THR A 300 -7.32 -12.18 -2.11
C THR A 300 -7.66 -12.33 -3.59
N SER A 301 -7.22 -11.38 -4.41
CA SER A 301 -7.25 -11.46 -5.87
C SER A 301 -6.27 -10.46 -6.49
N PHE A 302 -5.83 -10.79 -7.70
CA PHE A 302 -5.17 -9.90 -8.64
C PHE A 302 -5.82 -10.10 -10.01
N VAL A 303 -6.48 -9.06 -10.53
CA VAL A 303 -7.18 -9.09 -11.82
C VAL A 303 -6.93 -7.80 -12.59
N TYR A 304 -7.38 -7.75 -13.84
CA TYR A 304 -7.25 -6.57 -14.69
C TYR A 304 -8.52 -6.28 -15.47
N PHE A 305 -8.59 -5.07 -16.00
CA PHE A 305 -9.46 -4.70 -17.10
C PHE A 305 -8.66 -3.87 -18.10
N SER A 306 -9.15 -3.78 -19.33
CA SER A 306 -8.49 -3.03 -20.40
C SER A 306 -9.38 -1.89 -20.91
N GLY A 307 -8.72 -0.87 -21.45
CA GLY A 307 -9.36 0.14 -22.30
C GLY A 307 -9.97 -0.51 -23.56
N SER A 308 -10.86 0.21 -24.24
CA SER A 308 -11.63 -0.27 -25.39
C SER A 308 -10.75 -0.67 -26.58
N ALA A 309 -10.25 -1.91 -26.59
CA ALA A 309 -9.61 -2.54 -27.75
C ALA A 309 -10.58 -3.50 -28.43
N ALA A 310 -10.56 -3.54 -29.78
CA ALA A 310 -11.51 -4.30 -30.59
C ALA A 310 -11.49 -5.82 -30.34
N THR A 311 -10.43 -6.36 -29.75
CA THR A 311 -10.23 -7.79 -29.47
C THR A 311 -10.47 -8.16 -28.00
N THR A 312 -10.69 -7.20 -27.12
CA THR A 312 -10.94 -7.46 -25.69
C THR A 312 -12.39 -7.92 -25.50
N PRO A 313 -12.62 -9.07 -24.85
CA PRO A 313 -13.97 -9.53 -24.60
C PRO A 313 -14.76 -8.52 -23.77
N PRO A 314 -16.08 -8.35 -24.00
CA PRO A 314 -16.87 -7.34 -23.29
C PRO A 314 -16.74 -7.40 -21.78
N CYS A 315 -16.62 -8.61 -21.20
CA CYS A 315 -16.50 -8.81 -19.76
C CYS A 315 -15.13 -8.42 -19.15
N GLU A 316 -14.10 -8.22 -19.98
CA GLU A 316 -12.76 -7.74 -19.57
C GLU A 316 -12.57 -6.23 -19.81
N LEU A 317 -13.53 -5.58 -20.49
CA LEU A 317 -13.50 -4.14 -20.69
C LEU A 317 -13.80 -3.39 -19.40
N ASP A 318 -13.35 -2.13 -19.38
CA ASP A 318 -13.67 -1.15 -18.35
C ASP A 318 -15.17 -1.23 -17.92
N PRO A 319 -15.45 -1.29 -16.62
CA PRO A 319 -16.82 -1.17 -16.08
C PRO A 319 -17.51 0.17 -16.38
N ASN A 320 -16.79 1.21 -16.83
CA ASN A 320 -17.31 2.52 -17.22
C ASN A 320 -18.19 3.17 -16.12
N GLY A 321 -17.75 3.08 -14.87
CA GLY A 321 -18.49 3.61 -13.72
C GLY A 321 -19.69 2.78 -13.27
N GLU A 322 -19.93 1.60 -13.83
CA GLU A 322 -20.99 0.71 -13.34
C GLU A 322 -20.57 0.04 -12.01
N ALA A 323 -21.10 0.55 -10.89
CA ALA A 323 -20.77 0.11 -9.54
C ALA A 323 -20.76 -1.43 -9.37
N ILE A 324 -21.83 -2.11 -9.80
CA ILE A 324 -21.93 -3.56 -9.62
C ILE A 324 -20.85 -4.34 -10.41
N ASN A 325 -20.44 -3.84 -11.58
CA ASN A 325 -19.40 -4.45 -12.39
C ASN A 325 -18.02 -4.22 -11.76
N ALA A 326 -17.79 -3.01 -11.23
CA ALA A 326 -16.61 -2.67 -10.45
C ALA A 326 -16.46 -3.59 -9.24
N TYR A 327 -17.54 -3.76 -8.46
CA TYR A 327 -17.58 -4.69 -7.34
C TYR A 327 -17.19 -6.12 -7.72
N TYR A 328 -17.63 -6.64 -8.87
CA TYR A 328 -17.25 -7.98 -9.31
C TYR A 328 -15.74 -8.11 -9.56
N PHE A 329 -15.11 -7.11 -10.19
CA PHE A 329 -13.67 -7.07 -10.31
C PHE A 329 -12.97 -7.03 -8.94
N LEU A 330 -13.47 -6.24 -7.98
CA LEU A 330 -12.94 -6.23 -6.60
C LEU A 330 -12.97 -7.64 -5.96
N THR A 331 -13.97 -8.46 -6.29
CA THR A 331 -14.08 -9.84 -5.79
C THR A 331 -13.21 -10.87 -6.53
N GLY A 332 -12.53 -10.46 -7.60
CA GLY A 332 -11.62 -11.28 -8.40
C GLY A 332 -12.27 -12.04 -9.57
N VAL A 333 -13.40 -11.56 -10.10
CA VAL A 333 -14.04 -12.11 -11.31
C VAL A 333 -14.24 -11.01 -12.35
N LYS A 334 -14.57 -11.38 -13.59
CA LYS A 334 -14.85 -10.43 -14.66
C LYS A 334 -16.15 -9.65 -14.42
N LYS A 335 -16.37 -8.60 -15.19
CA LYS A 335 -17.49 -7.66 -15.01
C LYS A 335 -18.88 -8.28 -15.17
N ASP A 336 -18.98 -9.45 -15.78
CA ASP A 336 -20.22 -10.23 -15.92
C ASP A 336 -20.28 -11.44 -14.96
N LYS A 337 -19.40 -11.48 -13.95
CA LYS A 337 -19.15 -12.60 -13.01
C LYS A 337 -18.41 -13.80 -13.61
N THR A 338 -18.02 -13.76 -14.88
CA THR A 338 -17.25 -14.85 -15.49
C THR A 338 -15.93 -15.05 -14.72
N PRO A 339 -15.56 -16.29 -14.36
CA PRO A 339 -14.28 -16.57 -13.72
C PRO A 339 -13.12 -16.40 -14.70
N TRP A 340 -11.96 -16.00 -14.17
CA TRP A 340 -10.70 -16.15 -14.89
C TRP A 340 -10.31 -17.63 -14.89
N VAL A 341 -9.85 -18.13 -16.03
CA VAL A 341 -9.44 -19.54 -16.20
C VAL A 341 -8.07 -19.62 -16.83
N ILE A 342 -7.25 -20.54 -16.33
CA ILE A 342 -5.91 -20.80 -16.85
C ILE A 342 -6.03 -21.65 -18.13
N PRO A 343 -5.28 -21.35 -19.22
CA PRO A 343 -5.24 -22.19 -20.41
C PRO A 343 -4.88 -23.65 -20.09
N PRO A 344 -5.44 -24.63 -20.84
CA PRO A 344 -6.18 -24.48 -22.11
C PRO A 344 -7.65 -24.05 -21.97
N GLY A 345 -8.17 -23.84 -20.75
CA GLY A 345 -9.62 -23.63 -20.53
C GLY A 345 -10.43 -24.93 -20.65
N GLY A 346 -11.75 -24.85 -20.49
CA GLY A 346 -12.66 -25.99 -20.68
C GLY A 346 -13.12 -26.70 -19.40
N SER A 347 -13.41 -28.00 -19.47
CA SER A 347 -13.84 -28.81 -18.32
C SER A 347 -13.04 -30.12 -18.26
N PRO A 348 -12.23 -30.36 -17.21
CA PRO A 348 -12.03 -29.49 -16.04
C PRO A 348 -11.12 -28.29 -16.39
N SER A 349 -11.54 -27.07 -16.05
CA SER A 349 -10.67 -25.87 -16.06
C SER A 349 -10.26 -25.48 -14.65
N LEU A 350 -9.07 -24.87 -14.57
CA LEU A 350 -8.58 -24.25 -13.35
C LEU A 350 -9.08 -22.80 -13.30
N LYS A 351 -10.12 -22.56 -12.48
CA LYS A 351 -10.54 -21.21 -12.10
C LYS A 351 -9.47 -20.57 -11.23
N THR A 352 -9.28 -19.27 -11.38
CA THR A 352 -8.35 -18.50 -10.56
C THR A 352 -8.85 -17.09 -10.31
N LYS A 353 -8.30 -16.46 -9.29
CA LYS A 353 -8.48 -15.03 -8.98
C LYS A 353 -7.17 -14.25 -9.10
N PHE A 354 -6.12 -14.90 -9.59
CA PHE A 354 -4.77 -14.39 -9.70
C PHE A 354 -4.32 -14.56 -11.13
N VAL A 355 -4.60 -13.55 -11.95
CA VAL A 355 -4.21 -13.51 -13.35
C VAL A 355 -2.68 -13.42 -13.45
N TYR A 356 -2.10 -14.19 -14.38
CA TYR A 356 -0.67 -14.15 -14.69
C TYR A 356 0.25 -14.29 -13.46
N SER A 357 0.03 -15.35 -12.68
CA SER A 357 0.76 -15.63 -11.43
C SER A 357 2.10 -16.37 -11.60
N GLY A 358 2.54 -16.58 -12.84
CA GLY A 358 3.83 -17.16 -13.19
C GLY A 358 4.98 -16.15 -13.10
N ASP A 359 6.19 -16.64 -13.37
CA ASP A 359 7.41 -15.85 -13.38
C ASP A 359 7.84 -15.51 -14.82
N PRO A 360 7.76 -14.22 -15.24
CA PRO A 360 8.14 -13.83 -16.58
C PRO A 360 9.61 -14.11 -16.93
N GLU A 361 10.55 -13.98 -15.98
CA GLU A 361 11.98 -14.14 -16.29
C GLU A 361 12.36 -15.60 -16.55
N THR A 362 11.81 -16.51 -15.74
CA THR A 362 12.06 -17.96 -15.93
C THR A 362 11.09 -18.60 -16.92
N GLY A 363 10.00 -17.90 -17.25
CA GLY A 363 8.84 -18.40 -17.98
C GLY A 363 7.96 -19.37 -17.18
N LEU A 364 8.34 -19.80 -15.98
CA LEU A 364 7.59 -20.84 -15.27
C LEU A 364 6.19 -20.37 -14.83
N GLY A 365 5.16 -21.19 -15.06
CA GLY A 365 3.79 -20.90 -14.66
C GLY A 365 3.01 -20.07 -15.70
N TRP A 366 1.90 -19.48 -15.27
CA TRP A 366 0.98 -18.77 -16.16
C TRP A 366 1.34 -17.28 -16.28
N ASN A 367 1.69 -16.83 -17.49
CA ASN A 367 1.98 -15.45 -17.86
C ASN A 367 1.19 -15.03 -19.12
N GLU A 368 1.40 -13.80 -19.59
CA GLU A 368 0.74 -13.19 -20.76
C GLU A 368 1.09 -13.87 -22.11
N GLY A 369 2.02 -14.83 -22.09
CA GLY A 369 2.57 -15.53 -23.25
C GLY A 369 3.84 -14.86 -23.71
N LEU A 370 4.98 -15.42 -23.32
CA LEU A 370 6.30 -14.95 -23.73
C LEU A 370 6.82 -15.80 -24.90
N PRO A 371 7.72 -15.27 -25.76
CA PRO A 371 8.39 -16.06 -26.78
C PRO A 371 9.04 -17.33 -26.19
N GLY A 372 8.62 -18.51 -26.67
CA GLY A 372 9.11 -19.80 -26.16
C GLY A 372 8.36 -20.34 -24.93
N ASN A 373 7.44 -19.59 -24.34
CA ASN A 373 6.59 -20.04 -23.24
C ASN A 373 5.14 -19.50 -23.39
N PRO A 374 4.37 -20.04 -24.36
CA PRO A 374 3.02 -19.57 -24.62
C PRO A 374 2.06 -20.05 -23.53
N SER A 375 1.56 -19.11 -22.73
CA SER A 375 0.56 -19.38 -21.70
C SER A 375 -0.63 -18.43 -21.71
N GLY A 376 -0.65 -17.45 -22.62
CA GLY A 376 -1.51 -16.25 -22.68
C GLY A 376 -2.82 -16.27 -21.90
N SER A 377 -3.98 -16.32 -22.55
CA SER A 377 -5.27 -16.21 -21.86
C SER A 377 -6.38 -17.03 -22.50
N VAL A 378 -7.47 -17.21 -21.75
CA VAL A 378 -8.74 -17.73 -22.27
C VAL A 378 -9.73 -16.57 -22.33
N LYS A 379 -10.17 -16.22 -23.53
CA LYS A 379 -11.17 -15.20 -23.79
C LYS A 379 -12.57 -15.80 -23.66
N ASN A 380 -13.06 -15.86 -22.41
CA ASN A 380 -14.40 -16.31 -22.03
C ASN A 380 -15.23 -15.15 -21.46
N CYS A 381 -16.52 -15.12 -21.81
CA CYS A 381 -17.59 -14.34 -21.16
C CYS A 381 -18.85 -15.21 -21.10
N GLY A 382 -19.90 -14.76 -20.41
CA GLY A 382 -21.19 -15.47 -20.35
C GLY A 382 -21.63 -15.89 -18.95
N GLY A 383 -21.04 -15.31 -17.90
CA GLY A 383 -21.48 -15.50 -16.53
C GLY A 383 -20.68 -16.54 -15.71
N PRO A 384 -21.10 -16.82 -14.47
CA PRO A 384 -20.29 -17.53 -13.46
C PRO A 384 -19.93 -18.98 -13.82
N ASP A 385 -20.66 -19.57 -14.77
CA ASP A 385 -20.48 -20.94 -15.24
C ASP A 385 -19.72 -21.01 -16.59
N SER A 386 -19.30 -19.87 -17.14
CA SER A 386 -18.54 -19.82 -18.39
C SER A 386 -17.08 -20.20 -18.15
N LEU A 387 -16.71 -21.44 -18.54
CA LEU A 387 -15.40 -22.05 -18.32
C LEU A 387 -14.57 -22.26 -19.59
N SER A 388 -15.18 -22.03 -20.75
CA SER A 388 -14.57 -22.20 -22.06
C SER A 388 -14.60 -20.89 -22.84
N GLY A 389 -13.64 -20.71 -23.73
CA GLY A 389 -13.50 -19.53 -24.56
C GLY A 389 -12.37 -19.73 -25.56
N THR A 390 -12.08 -18.69 -26.34
CA THR A 390 -10.97 -18.72 -27.29
C THR A 390 -9.65 -18.67 -26.54
N VAL A 391 -8.78 -19.65 -26.76
CA VAL A 391 -7.42 -19.63 -26.19
C VAL A 391 -6.54 -18.73 -27.05
N ILE A 392 -5.91 -17.75 -26.41
CA ILE A 392 -4.92 -16.85 -26.99
C ILE A 392 -3.56 -17.20 -26.40
N PRO A 393 -2.65 -17.85 -27.16
CA PRO A 393 -1.38 -18.33 -26.62
C PRO A 393 -0.40 -17.22 -26.22
N VAL A 394 -0.49 -16.06 -26.87
CA VAL A 394 0.32 -14.86 -26.64
C VAL A 394 -0.61 -13.66 -26.70
N ASN A 395 -0.75 -12.95 -25.57
CA ASN A 395 -1.50 -11.71 -25.53
C ASN A 395 -0.63 -10.59 -26.10
N GLY A 396 -1.24 -9.67 -26.85
CA GLY A 396 -0.60 -8.40 -27.16
C GLY A 396 -0.35 -7.61 -25.87
N ALA A 397 0.81 -6.95 -25.81
CA ALA A 397 1.05 -5.93 -24.82
C ALA A 397 0.07 -4.77 -25.07
N ALA A 398 -0.41 -4.15 -24.00
CA ALA A 398 -1.49 -3.19 -24.06
C ALA A 398 -1.67 -2.45 -22.72
N ASP A 399 -2.40 -1.35 -22.80
CA ASP A 399 -2.84 -0.58 -21.65
C ASP A 399 -3.79 -1.42 -20.75
N ARG A 400 -3.34 -1.69 -19.52
CA ARG A 400 -4.00 -2.59 -18.56
C ARG A 400 -4.03 -1.99 -17.17
N LYS A 401 -5.24 -1.89 -16.63
CA LYS A 401 -5.47 -1.41 -15.27
C LYS A 401 -5.49 -2.61 -14.33
N MET A 402 -4.72 -2.53 -13.25
CA MET A 402 -4.59 -3.62 -12.27
C MET A 402 -5.46 -3.38 -11.05
N ILE A 403 -5.94 -4.47 -10.46
CA ILE A 403 -6.71 -4.47 -9.21
C ILE A 403 -6.09 -5.47 -8.24
N ILE A 404 -5.59 -4.98 -7.12
CA ILE A 404 -5.00 -5.78 -6.04
C ILE A 404 -5.95 -5.74 -4.84
N SER A 405 -6.72 -6.81 -4.66
CA SER A 405 -7.76 -6.82 -3.63
C SER A 405 -7.33 -7.50 -2.34
N SER A 406 -7.91 -7.04 -1.24
CA SER A 406 -7.95 -7.70 0.06
C SER A 406 -9.38 -7.61 0.62
N GLY A 407 -10.10 -8.73 0.56
CA GLY A 407 -11.51 -8.74 0.94
C GLY A 407 -12.15 -10.12 0.96
N SER A 408 -13.37 -10.20 1.48
CA SER A 408 -14.10 -11.46 1.54
C SER A 408 -15.59 -11.21 1.64
N LYS A 409 -16.39 -12.15 1.11
CA LYS A 409 -17.84 -12.20 1.38
C LYS A 409 -18.14 -12.36 2.88
N GLN A 410 -17.17 -12.83 3.66
CA GLN A 410 -17.25 -12.98 5.11
C GLN A 410 -16.59 -11.83 5.88
N LEU A 411 -16.02 -10.84 5.19
CA LEU A 411 -15.44 -9.67 5.85
C LEU A 411 -16.60 -8.73 6.21
N LYS A 412 -16.75 -8.49 7.51
CA LYS A 412 -17.75 -7.59 8.08
C LYS A 412 -17.06 -6.52 8.89
N ILE A 413 -17.33 -5.24 8.60
CA ILE A 413 -16.76 -4.09 9.30
C ILE A 413 -17.89 -3.42 10.09
N ASN A 414 -17.89 -3.55 11.42
CA ASN A 414 -18.95 -2.98 12.25
C ASN A 414 -18.77 -1.46 12.44
N PRO A 415 -19.82 -0.74 12.85
CA PRO A 415 -19.71 0.66 13.23
C PRO A 415 -18.57 0.89 14.24
N GLY A 416 -17.66 1.82 13.93
CA GLY A 416 -16.48 2.12 14.73
C GLY A 416 -15.26 1.24 14.47
N ASP A 417 -15.41 0.10 13.77
CA ASP A 417 -14.27 -0.75 13.42
C ASP A 417 -13.31 -0.02 12.47
N THR A 418 -12.02 -0.30 12.64
CA THR A 418 -10.94 0.26 11.82
C THR A 418 -10.18 -0.83 11.10
N GLN A 419 -10.04 -0.69 9.79
CA GLN A 419 -9.15 -1.50 8.96
C GLN A 419 -7.85 -0.73 8.68
N ILE A 420 -6.71 -1.41 8.78
CA ILE A 420 -5.40 -0.84 8.48
C ILE A 420 -4.81 -1.59 7.30
N ILE A 421 -4.77 -0.93 6.15
CA ILE A 421 -4.21 -1.45 4.92
C ILE A 421 -2.91 -0.69 4.64
N VAL A 422 -1.85 -1.42 4.29
CA VAL A 422 -0.56 -0.82 3.97
C VAL A 422 -0.04 -1.44 2.70
N ALA A 423 0.38 -0.60 1.77
CA ALA A 423 1.08 -1.01 0.57
C ALA A 423 2.43 -0.32 0.45
N ALA A 424 3.37 -1.00 -0.20
CA ALA A 424 4.58 -0.40 -0.73
C ALA A 424 4.46 -0.34 -2.24
N GLN A 425 4.60 0.86 -2.81
CA GLN A 425 4.78 1.06 -4.24
C GLN A 425 6.27 1.12 -4.54
N LEU A 426 6.66 0.37 -5.56
CA LEU A 426 8.04 -0.03 -5.80
C LEU A 426 8.32 0.08 -7.30
N ILE A 427 9.54 0.48 -7.65
CA ILE A 427 10.03 0.42 -9.02
C ILE A 427 11.47 -0.09 -9.01
N ALA A 428 11.83 -0.94 -9.97
CA ALA A 428 13.16 -1.50 -10.05
C ALA A 428 13.56 -1.76 -11.50
N ARG A 429 14.85 -1.59 -11.80
CA ARG A 429 15.42 -1.82 -13.13
C ARG A 429 16.48 -2.90 -13.10
N GLY A 430 16.32 -3.89 -13.97
CA GLY A 430 17.26 -4.99 -14.19
C GLY A 430 18.11 -4.78 -15.44
N ASN A 431 18.75 -5.87 -15.88
CA ASN A 431 19.49 -5.91 -17.14
C ASN A 431 18.61 -6.30 -18.36
N SER A 432 17.31 -6.50 -18.14
CA SER A 432 16.27 -6.66 -19.15
C SER A 432 14.90 -6.34 -18.55
N ASN A 433 13.86 -6.18 -19.38
CA ASN A 433 12.46 -6.03 -18.93
C ASN A 433 12.03 -7.18 -18.00
N LEU A 434 12.39 -8.42 -18.32
CA LEU A 434 12.08 -9.58 -17.49
C LEU A 434 12.90 -9.61 -16.19
N ASN A 435 14.19 -9.26 -16.25
CA ASN A 435 15.02 -9.17 -15.05
C ASN A 435 14.57 -8.04 -14.12
N SER A 436 14.00 -6.96 -14.66
CA SER A 436 13.37 -5.89 -13.87
C SER A 436 12.26 -6.43 -12.97
N VAL A 437 11.46 -7.40 -13.43
CA VAL A 437 10.45 -8.08 -12.58
C VAL A 437 11.12 -8.80 -11.40
N THR A 438 12.26 -9.47 -11.63
CA THR A 438 13.02 -10.13 -10.56
C THR A 438 13.63 -9.13 -9.59
N LYS A 439 14.15 -8.00 -10.08
CA LYS A 439 14.62 -6.92 -9.20
C LYS A 439 13.49 -6.31 -8.38
N LEU A 440 12.30 -6.15 -8.97
CA LEU A 440 11.13 -5.67 -8.26
C LEU A 440 10.69 -6.63 -7.16
N LYS A 441 10.67 -7.95 -7.43
CA LYS A 441 10.40 -8.99 -6.42
C LYS A 441 11.38 -8.92 -5.25
N GLN A 442 12.69 -8.76 -5.53
CA GLN A 442 13.73 -8.59 -4.51
C GLN A 442 13.52 -7.32 -3.68
N LEU A 443 13.25 -6.19 -4.34
CA LEU A 443 12.96 -4.92 -3.66
C LEU A 443 11.69 -5.01 -2.79
N SER A 444 10.70 -5.79 -3.22
CA SER A 444 9.49 -6.05 -2.44
C SER A 444 9.79 -6.80 -1.13
N ASP A 445 10.77 -7.69 -1.12
CA ASP A 445 11.19 -8.42 0.09
C ASP A 445 11.91 -7.47 1.06
N VAL A 446 12.74 -6.55 0.54
CA VAL A 446 13.34 -5.47 1.31
C VAL A 446 12.27 -4.55 1.90
N ALA A 447 11.26 -4.17 1.12
CA ALA A 447 10.17 -3.30 1.56
C ALA A 447 9.42 -3.87 2.78
N GLN A 448 9.09 -5.17 2.74
CA GLN A 448 8.44 -5.89 3.84
C GLN A 448 9.35 -5.98 5.05
N TYR A 449 10.58 -6.45 4.86
CA TYR A 449 11.54 -6.61 5.95
C TYR A 449 11.78 -5.30 6.69
N TYR A 450 11.99 -4.20 5.96
CA TYR A 450 12.21 -2.90 6.57
C TYR A 450 10.96 -2.43 7.32
N TYR A 451 9.78 -2.53 6.72
CA TYR A 451 8.51 -2.19 7.37
C TYR A 451 8.31 -2.95 8.69
N ASP A 452 8.59 -4.25 8.70
CA ASP A 452 8.44 -5.08 9.91
C ASP A 452 9.49 -4.71 10.96
N SER A 453 10.72 -4.37 10.55
CA SER A 453 11.80 -3.99 11.48
C SER A 453 11.55 -2.66 12.20
N VAL A 454 10.96 -1.67 11.53
CA VAL A 454 10.67 -0.36 12.13
C VAL A 454 9.37 -0.35 12.94
N ASN A 455 8.48 -1.29 12.66
CA ASN A 455 7.21 -1.48 13.38
C ASN A 455 7.24 -2.65 14.36
N ALA A 456 8.41 -3.20 14.68
CA ALA A 456 8.56 -4.16 15.77
C ALA A 456 8.22 -3.44 17.09
N ILE A 457 6.96 -3.51 17.49
CA ILE A 457 6.45 -3.01 18.77
C ILE A 457 6.76 -4.11 19.80
N GLY A 458 7.45 -3.74 20.88
CA GLY A 458 7.66 -4.65 22.00
C GLY A 458 9.10 -4.73 22.51
N ILE A 459 9.96 -3.76 22.19
CA ILE A 459 11.25 -3.63 22.87
C ILE A 459 11.16 -2.51 23.89
N GLU A 460 11.01 -2.87 25.17
CA GLU A 460 11.00 -1.90 26.26
C GLU A 460 12.32 -1.97 27.03
N ASN A 461 12.88 -0.80 27.36
CA ASN A 461 13.94 -0.72 28.35
C ASN A 461 13.26 -0.73 29.73
N ILE A 462 13.45 -1.81 30.47
CA ILE A 462 12.77 -2.04 31.75
C ILE A 462 13.61 -1.64 32.97
N SER A 463 14.86 -1.21 32.77
CA SER A 463 15.71 -0.73 33.86
C SER A 463 16.83 0.19 33.39
N ASN A 464 17.02 1.29 34.11
CA ASN A 464 18.13 2.24 33.93
C ASN A 464 19.42 1.82 34.66
N GLU A 465 19.41 0.70 35.40
CA GLU A 465 20.63 0.16 35.98
C GLU A 465 21.47 -0.50 34.88
N ILE A 466 22.74 -0.11 34.78
CA ILE A 466 23.69 -0.67 33.81
C ILE A 466 24.05 -2.09 34.28
N PRO A 467 23.66 -3.14 33.54
CA PRO A 467 24.05 -4.51 33.87
C PRO A 467 25.57 -4.67 33.84
N GLN A 468 26.12 -5.54 34.69
CA GLN A 468 27.57 -5.81 34.69
C GLN A 468 28.00 -6.81 33.62
N GLN A 469 27.05 -7.56 33.04
CA GLN A 469 27.31 -8.63 32.08
C GLN A 469 26.18 -8.75 31.07
N TYR A 470 26.50 -9.33 29.90
CA TYR A 470 25.49 -9.78 28.96
C TYR A 470 24.71 -10.95 29.54
N LYS A 471 23.39 -10.99 29.29
CA LYS A 471 22.56 -12.12 29.72
C LYS A 471 21.35 -12.27 28.82
N LEU A 472 21.04 -13.50 28.42
CA LEU A 472 19.76 -13.86 27.82
C LEU A 472 18.97 -14.66 28.86
N TYR A 473 17.71 -14.30 29.09
CA TYR A 473 16.83 -14.98 30.04
C TYR A 473 15.95 -16.02 29.35
N GLN A 474 15.48 -16.99 30.13
CA GLN A 474 14.47 -17.90 29.65
C GLN A 474 13.16 -17.13 29.42
N ASN A 475 12.54 -17.33 28.26
CA ASN A 475 11.27 -16.71 27.93
C ASN A 475 10.18 -17.13 28.95
N TYR A 476 9.27 -16.22 29.26
CA TYR A 476 8.15 -16.48 30.18
C TYR A 476 6.83 -15.93 29.62
N PRO A 477 5.74 -16.71 29.65
CA PRO A 477 5.67 -18.12 30.06
C PRO A 477 6.44 -19.05 29.09
N ASN A 478 6.77 -20.27 29.51
CA ASN A 478 7.28 -21.34 28.66
C ASN A 478 6.95 -22.72 29.28
N PRO A 479 6.06 -23.54 28.67
CA PRO A 479 5.39 -23.30 27.39
C PRO A 479 4.46 -22.06 27.38
N PHE A 480 4.17 -21.51 26.20
CA PHE A 480 3.38 -20.28 26.05
C PHE A 480 2.27 -20.39 25.00
N ASN A 481 1.24 -19.55 25.10
CA ASN A 481 0.12 -19.46 24.16
C ASN A 481 -0.52 -18.05 24.14
N PRO A 482 -0.62 -17.35 23.00
CA PRO A 482 0.34 -17.39 21.90
C PRO A 482 1.51 -16.41 22.12
N LYS A 483 1.55 -15.71 23.27
CA LYS A 483 2.53 -14.67 23.57
C LYS A 483 3.52 -15.10 24.65
N THR A 484 4.77 -14.67 24.51
CA THR A 484 5.82 -14.84 25.51
C THR A 484 6.73 -13.64 25.52
N ILE A 485 7.44 -13.45 26.63
CA ILE A 485 8.36 -12.35 26.84
C ILE A 485 9.78 -12.90 26.94
N ILE A 486 10.73 -12.30 26.22
CA ILE A 486 12.16 -12.63 26.26
C ILE A 486 12.94 -11.43 26.82
N ASN A 487 13.58 -11.63 27.97
CA ASN A 487 14.41 -10.61 28.59
C ASN A 487 15.90 -10.81 28.28
N TYR A 488 16.63 -9.71 28.13
CA TYR A 488 18.09 -9.73 27.98
C TYR A 488 18.76 -8.47 28.55
N GLN A 489 20.06 -8.57 28.85
CA GLN A 489 20.88 -7.52 29.44
C GLN A 489 22.07 -7.18 28.56
N LEU A 490 22.36 -5.88 28.45
CA LEU A 490 23.51 -5.33 27.73
C LEU A 490 24.32 -4.43 28.70
N PRO A 491 25.59 -4.75 29.00
CA PRO A 491 26.44 -3.91 29.85
C PRO A 491 26.98 -2.66 29.13
N MET A 492 26.90 -2.61 27.80
CA MET A 492 27.37 -1.50 26.97
C MET A 492 26.50 -1.37 25.71
N SER A 493 26.72 -0.31 24.93
CA SER A 493 25.98 -0.11 23.68
C SER A 493 26.49 -1.05 22.58
N ASN A 494 25.61 -1.88 22.02
CA ASN A 494 25.94 -2.85 20.96
C ASN A 494 24.87 -2.84 19.86
N TYR A 495 25.21 -3.39 18.69
CA TYR A 495 24.21 -3.78 17.69
C TYR A 495 23.65 -5.16 18.06
N VAL A 496 22.35 -5.22 18.34
CA VAL A 496 21.69 -6.41 18.89
C VAL A 496 20.72 -6.99 17.88
N GLN A 497 20.74 -8.32 17.74
CA GLN A 497 19.70 -9.05 17.04
C GLN A 497 19.13 -10.14 17.94
N LEU A 498 17.80 -10.23 18.04
CA LEU A 498 17.11 -11.31 18.73
C LEU A 498 16.31 -12.08 17.69
N LEU A 499 16.78 -13.27 17.36
CA LEU A 499 16.33 -14.06 16.20
C LEU A 499 15.60 -15.31 16.67
N ILE A 500 14.47 -15.63 16.05
CA ILE A 500 13.70 -16.85 16.32
C ILE A 500 13.93 -17.84 15.19
N TYR A 501 14.13 -19.11 15.54
CA TYR A 501 14.36 -20.22 14.63
C TYR A 501 13.37 -21.36 14.92
N ASP A 502 12.96 -22.07 13.88
CA ASP A 502 12.26 -23.34 14.01
C ASP A 502 13.24 -24.51 14.30
N VAL A 503 12.69 -25.72 14.48
CA VAL A 503 13.49 -26.93 14.74
C VAL A 503 14.45 -27.32 13.61
N MET A 504 14.23 -26.81 12.39
CA MET A 504 15.11 -27.04 11.25
C MET A 504 16.23 -26.00 11.16
N GLY A 505 16.28 -25.05 12.09
CA GLY A 505 17.25 -23.94 12.07
C GLY A 505 16.89 -22.84 11.07
N LYS A 506 15.68 -22.87 10.49
CA LYS A 506 15.21 -21.79 9.62
C LYS A 506 14.76 -20.62 10.49
N LYS A 507 15.23 -19.42 10.16
CA LYS A 507 14.82 -18.18 10.81
C LYS A 507 13.32 -17.95 10.60
N ALA A 508 12.57 -17.99 11.68
CA ALA A 508 11.12 -17.86 11.74
C ALA A 508 10.67 -16.41 12.02
N ALA A 509 11.40 -15.66 12.86
CA ALA A 509 11.12 -14.26 13.14
C ALA A 509 12.38 -13.50 13.59
N VAL A 510 12.31 -12.17 13.58
CA VAL A 510 13.33 -11.26 14.11
C VAL A 510 12.61 -10.31 15.06
N LEU A 511 12.91 -10.39 16.36
CA LEU A 511 12.27 -9.55 17.38
C LEU A 511 13.03 -8.25 17.61
N VAL A 512 14.35 -8.29 17.48
CA VAL A 512 15.24 -7.14 17.67
C VAL A 512 16.25 -7.14 16.52
N ASN A 513 16.54 -5.97 15.95
CA ASN A 513 17.62 -5.81 14.96
C ASN A 513 18.08 -4.34 14.89
N GLN A 514 18.67 -3.84 15.97
CA GLN A 514 19.03 -2.43 16.08
C GLN A 514 20.17 -2.19 17.05
N LYS A 515 20.76 -0.99 17.00
CA LYS A 515 21.70 -0.54 18.03
C LYS A 515 20.93 -0.19 19.30
N GLN A 516 21.37 -0.74 20.44
CA GLN A 516 20.81 -0.48 21.76
C GLN A 516 21.90 0.03 22.70
N ASN A 517 21.51 0.76 23.73
CA ASN A 517 22.43 1.24 24.76
C ASN A 517 22.60 0.17 25.86
N ALA A 518 23.48 0.45 26.83
CA ALA A 518 23.52 -0.37 28.04
C ALA A 518 22.16 -0.33 28.74
N GLY A 519 21.67 -1.48 29.20
CA GLY A 519 20.37 -1.58 29.86
C GLY A 519 19.82 -3.01 29.89
N THR A 520 18.66 -3.15 30.54
CA THR A 520 17.87 -4.39 30.52
C THR A 520 16.68 -4.21 29.60
N TYR A 521 16.49 -5.15 28.69
CA TYR A 521 15.48 -5.07 27.65
C TYR A 521 14.51 -6.24 27.72
N GLU A 522 13.26 -5.94 27.40
CA GLU A 522 12.18 -6.88 27.25
C GLU A 522 11.75 -6.94 25.78
N ALA A 523 11.57 -8.13 25.22
CA ALA A 523 11.07 -8.37 23.87
C ALA A 523 9.84 -9.30 23.91
N GLU A 524 8.65 -8.79 23.52
CA GLU A 524 7.46 -9.64 23.34
C GLU A 524 7.50 -10.38 22.01
N TRP A 525 7.17 -11.67 22.02
CA TRP A 525 6.87 -12.44 20.81
C TRP A 525 5.42 -12.90 20.80
N ASP A 526 4.63 -12.37 19.87
CA ASP A 526 3.30 -12.89 19.52
C ASP A 526 3.45 -13.95 18.43
N ALA A 527 3.32 -15.22 18.82
CA ALA A 527 3.45 -16.36 17.93
C ALA A 527 2.10 -16.87 17.38
N SER A 528 1.04 -16.04 17.38
CA SER A 528 -0.31 -16.43 16.92
C SER A 528 -0.33 -17.05 15.51
N GLN A 529 0.55 -16.57 14.62
CA GLN A 529 0.66 -17.02 13.23
C GLN A 529 1.56 -18.26 13.04
N PHE A 530 2.19 -18.77 14.10
CA PHE A 530 3.13 -19.90 14.04
C PHE A 530 2.47 -21.21 14.51
N ALA A 531 2.98 -22.35 14.06
CA ALA A 531 2.47 -23.67 14.46
C ALA A 531 2.98 -24.06 15.86
N SER A 532 2.16 -24.77 16.65
CA SER A 532 2.62 -25.36 17.92
C SER A 532 3.87 -26.20 17.70
N GLY A 533 4.83 -26.09 18.61
CA GLY A 533 6.11 -26.77 18.44
C GLY A 533 7.23 -26.16 19.25
N ILE A 534 8.43 -26.70 19.03
CA ILE A 534 9.66 -26.20 19.65
C ILE A 534 10.26 -25.13 18.74
N TYR A 535 10.66 -24.03 19.35
CA TYR A 535 11.41 -22.96 18.71
C TYR A 535 12.66 -22.64 19.52
N PHE A 536 13.60 -21.98 18.88
CA PHE A 536 14.80 -21.47 19.51
C PHE A 536 14.88 -19.96 19.30
N TYR A 537 15.37 -19.22 20.28
CA TYR A 537 15.71 -17.82 20.12
C TYR A 537 17.17 -17.60 20.45
N SER A 538 17.82 -16.74 19.67
CA SER A 538 19.25 -16.46 19.78
C SER A 538 19.49 -14.97 19.88
N LEU A 539 20.31 -14.57 20.85
CA LEU A 539 20.79 -13.22 21.00
C LEU A 539 22.14 -13.07 20.28
N MET A 540 22.19 -12.19 19.30
CA MET A 540 23.38 -11.81 18.55
C MET A 540 23.84 -10.44 19.01
N ILE A 541 25.15 -10.27 19.21
CA ILE A 541 25.78 -9.02 19.65
C ILE A 541 26.92 -8.70 18.69
N ASP A 542 26.82 -7.56 18.01
CA ASP A 542 27.76 -7.09 16.99
C ASP A 542 28.08 -8.17 15.93
N GLY A 543 27.04 -8.89 15.51
CA GLY A 543 27.11 -9.95 14.50
C GLY A 543 27.55 -11.32 15.02
N ASN A 544 27.94 -11.45 16.29
CA ASN A 544 28.36 -12.71 16.90
C ASN A 544 27.24 -13.32 17.76
N LEU A 545 27.09 -14.64 17.73
CA LEU A 545 26.15 -15.35 18.60
C LEU A 545 26.62 -15.28 20.06
N PHE A 546 25.77 -14.77 20.95
CA PHE A 546 26.03 -14.73 22.38
C PHE A 546 25.44 -15.94 23.12
N ASP A 547 24.13 -16.16 23.00
CA ASP A 547 23.42 -17.27 23.66
C ASP A 547 22.17 -17.66 22.87
N SER A 548 21.73 -18.90 23.03
CA SER A 548 20.50 -19.44 22.44
C SER A 548 19.70 -20.21 23.48
N LYS A 549 18.37 -20.08 23.44
CA LYS A 549 17.48 -20.80 24.36
C LYS A 549 16.29 -21.39 23.62
N LYS A 550 15.69 -22.42 24.23
CA LYS A 550 14.57 -23.19 23.70
C LYS A 550 13.25 -22.69 24.29
N MET A 551 12.22 -22.59 23.46
CA MET A 551 10.85 -22.29 23.85
C MET A 551 9.84 -23.24 23.22
N VAL A 552 8.69 -23.42 23.88
CA VAL A 552 7.64 -24.33 23.45
C VAL A 552 6.34 -23.54 23.27
N LEU A 553 5.87 -23.44 22.03
CA LEU A 553 4.56 -22.88 21.70
C LEU A 553 3.51 -23.99 21.77
N ILE A 554 2.45 -23.77 22.55
CA ILE A 554 1.28 -24.63 22.63
C ILE A 554 0.08 -23.79 22.17
N LYS A 555 -0.76 -24.35 21.30
CA LYS A 555 -2.04 -23.75 20.92
C LYS A 555 -3.18 -24.39 21.69
#